data_AF-A0A8J4U8C4-F1
#
_entry.id   AF-A0A8J4U8C4-F1
#
_cell.length_a   1.000
_cell.length_b   1.000
_cell.length_c   1.000
_cell.angle_alpha   90.00
_cell.angle_beta   90.00
_cell.angle_gamma   90.00
#
_symmetry.space_group_name_H-M   'P 1'
#
loop_
_entity.id
_entity.type
_entity.pdbx_description
1 polymer ?
#
loop_
_entity_poly.entity_id
_entity_poly.type
_entity_poly.pdbx_seq_one_letter_code
_entity_poly.pdbx_strand_id
1 'polypeptide(L)'
;FKKKVLRRVRRDVIGVRREFLIEDDMAESETNKVIRLVPENLLKKRKAYHAIKATQAKQALLEKRKTKKGRGLKFKRLEEFQRCSWRKKRDEVRLMRAQRRPPPPLPPSKNSLVFAVRIREIKGVSPRVRKTIQMLRLRKIFSGTFIKVSKTSMNMLRVVDPYVAWGFPNLKSVRELILKRGQGRVDKRRIPLTDNAIIEQYL
;
A
#
# COMPACT_ATOMS: atom_id res chain seq x y z
N PHE A 1 -10.29 -43.56 -36.39
CA PHE A 1 -10.72 -42.22 -35.97
C PHE A 1 -11.14 -42.26 -34.49
N LYS A 2 -10.51 -41.39 -33.66
CA LYS A 2 -10.72 -41.07 -32.23
C LYS A 2 -11.45 -42.08 -31.31
N LYS A 3 -10.66 -42.82 -30.50
CA LYS A 3 -11.09 -43.55 -29.29
C LYS A 3 -11.10 -42.61 -28.08
N LYS A 4 -12.23 -42.46 -27.38
CA LYS A 4 -12.29 -42.00 -25.98
C LYS A 4 -12.05 -43.22 -25.09
N VAL A 5 -10.87 -43.33 -24.49
CA VAL A 5 -10.56 -44.39 -23.53
C VAL A 5 -10.73 -43.86 -22.12
N LEU A 6 -11.76 -44.38 -21.46
CA LEU A 6 -12.00 -44.39 -20.03
C LEU A 6 -10.77 -44.98 -19.30
N ARG A 7 -10.22 -44.30 -18.29
CA ARG A 7 -9.33 -44.93 -17.30
C ARG A 7 -9.82 -44.68 -15.88
N ARG A 8 -10.43 -45.74 -15.37
CA ARG A 8 -10.78 -46.07 -14.00
C ARG A 8 -9.49 -46.12 -13.16
N VAL A 9 -9.39 -45.34 -12.07
CA VAL A 9 -8.37 -45.59 -11.03
C VAL A 9 -9.11 -46.01 -9.76
N ARG A 10 -8.75 -47.22 -9.33
CA ARG A 10 -9.26 -47.99 -8.21
C ARG A 10 -8.97 -47.27 -6.88
N ARG A 11 -9.91 -47.35 -5.94
CA ARG A 11 -9.60 -47.52 -4.53
C ARG A 11 -10.49 -48.64 -4.00
N ASP A 12 -9.89 -49.82 -3.95
CA ASP A 12 -10.36 -50.97 -3.19
C ASP A 12 -10.36 -50.57 -1.69
N VAL A 13 -11.53 -50.64 -1.05
CA VAL A 13 -12.02 -51.76 -0.21
C VAL A 13 -11.49 -51.71 1.22
N ILE A 14 -12.27 -51.08 2.10
CA ILE A 14 -12.74 -51.57 3.41
C ILE A 14 -14.11 -50.88 3.56
N GLY A 15 -15.29 -51.51 3.58
CA GLY A 15 -15.64 -52.86 3.94
C GLY A 15 -16.78 -52.84 4.98
N VAL A 16 -17.88 -52.11 4.75
CA VAL A 16 -19.17 -52.36 5.42
C VAL A 16 -20.30 -52.02 4.45
N ARG A 17 -20.97 -53.07 3.96
CA ARG A 17 -22.24 -53.02 3.26
C ARG A 17 -23.31 -52.45 4.19
N ARG A 18 -24.08 -51.46 3.73
CA ARG A 18 -25.50 -51.38 4.10
C ARG A 18 -26.29 -51.29 2.81
N GLU A 19 -27.04 -52.36 2.59
CA GLU A 19 -28.05 -52.52 1.57
C GLU A 19 -29.01 -51.33 1.66
N PHE A 20 -29.15 -50.59 0.57
CA PHE A 20 -30.30 -49.71 0.37
C PHE A 20 -31.46 -50.63 -0.04
N LEU A 21 -32.17 -51.16 0.95
CA LEU A 21 -33.52 -51.65 0.75
C LEU A 21 -34.40 -50.43 0.48
N ILE A 22 -34.99 -50.42 -0.72
CA ILE A 22 -36.10 -49.57 -1.08
C ILE A 22 -37.31 -50.21 -0.39
N GLU A 23 -37.70 -49.67 0.76
CA GLU A 23 -38.99 -49.93 1.37
C GLU A 23 -39.93 -48.79 0.95
N ASP A 24 -41.00 -49.18 0.25
CA ASP A 24 -42.14 -48.34 -0.07
C ASP A 24 -42.87 -47.98 1.24
N ASP A 25 -42.62 -46.79 1.77
CA ASP A 25 -43.51 -46.18 2.78
C ASP A 25 -44.29 -45.03 2.13
N MET A 26 -45.48 -45.42 1.69
CA MET A 26 -46.76 -44.75 1.90
C MET A 26 -46.70 -43.23 2.05
N ALA A 27 -47.40 -42.54 1.14
CA ALA A 27 -47.80 -41.15 1.31
C ALA A 27 -48.33 -40.90 2.73
N GLU A 28 -47.48 -40.32 3.59
CA GLU A 28 -47.93 -39.77 4.85
C GLU A 28 -48.93 -38.67 4.52
N SER A 29 -50.17 -38.95 4.92
CA SER A 29 -51.24 -37.97 4.99
C SER A 29 -50.70 -36.65 5.52
N GLU A 30 -51.20 -35.54 5.00
CA GLU A 30 -50.98 -34.22 5.60
C GLU A 30 -51.57 -34.24 7.01
N THR A 31 -50.79 -34.77 7.96
CA THR A 31 -51.11 -34.72 9.37
C THR A 31 -51.13 -33.24 9.69
N ASN A 32 -52.32 -32.74 10.02
CA ASN A 32 -52.49 -31.38 10.52
C ASN A 32 -51.56 -31.23 11.73
N LYS A 33 -50.37 -30.66 11.48
CA LYS A 33 -49.35 -30.47 12.51
C LYS A 33 -49.96 -29.52 13.52
N VAL A 34 -50.33 -30.04 14.69
CA VAL A 34 -50.84 -29.26 15.80
C VAL A 34 -49.74 -28.25 16.17
N ILE A 35 -49.87 -27.02 15.68
CA ILE A 35 -48.95 -25.93 16.00
C ILE A 35 -49.18 -25.62 17.47
N ARG A 36 -48.29 -26.10 18.34
CA ARG A 36 -48.29 -25.71 19.75
C ARG A 36 -48.25 -24.19 19.80
N LEU A 37 -49.20 -23.57 20.50
CA LEU A 37 -49.31 -22.12 20.62
C LEU A 37 -48.11 -21.58 21.41
N VAL A 38 -47.05 -21.20 20.70
CA VAL A 38 -45.85 -20.63 21.31
C VAL A 38 -46.09 -19.14 21.51
N PRO A 39 -45.84 -18.59 22.72
CA PRO A 39 -46.01 -17.17 22.97
C PRO A 39 -45.15 -16.34 22.01
N GLU A 40 -45.76 -15.33 21.39
CA GLU A 40 -45.11 -14.51 20.34
C GLU A 40 -43.77 -13.92 20.79
N ASN A 41 -43.69 -13.53 22.06
CA ASN A 41 -42.49 -12.94 22.66
C ASN A 41 -41.30 -13.89 22.58
N LEU A 42 -41.51 -15.20 22.70
CA LEU A 42 -40.45 -16.20 22.59
C LEU A 42 -39.98 -16.36 21.13
N LEU A 43 -40.91 -16.33 20.17
CA LEU A 43 -40.59 -16.37 18.74
C LEU A 43 -39.81 -15.13 18.29
N LYS A 44 -40.22 -13.94 18.75
CA LYS A 44 -39.52 -12.67 18.51
C LYS A 44 -38.10 -12.70 19.08
N LYS A 45 -37.92 -13.21 20.32
CA LYS A 45 -36.59 -13.40 20.94
C LYS A 45 -35.71 -14.38 20.17
N ARG A 46 -36.25 -15.52 19.72
CA ARG A 46 -35.51 -16.52 18.92
C ARG A 46 -35.05 -15.93 17.59
N LYS A 47 -35.94 -15.23 16.87
CA LYS A 47 -35.60 -14.56 15.60
C LYS A 47 -34.48 -13.53 15.79
N ALA A 48 -34.58 -12.69 16.82
CA ALA A 48 -33.53 -11.70 17.15
C ALA A 48 -32.19 -12.37 17.49
N TYR A 49 -32.22 -13.43 18.31
CA TYR A 49 -31.02 -14.18 18.68
C TYR A 49 -30.35 -14.84 17.46
N HIS A 50 -31.13 -15.48 16.58
CA HIS A 50 -30.60 -16.06 15.34
C HIS A 50 -30.00 -15.00 14.41
N ALA A 51 -30.62 -13.82 14.29
CA ALA A 51 -30.08 -12.72 13.52
C ALA A 51 -28.74 -12.22 14.08
N ILE A 52 -28.64 -12.02 15.40
CA ILE A 52 -27.39 -11.61 16.08
C ILE A 52 -26.31 -12.67 15.90
N LYS A 53 -26.65 -13.95 16.04
CA LYS A 53 -25.68 -15.04 15.86
C LYS A 53 -25.19 -15.13 14.41
N ALA A 54 -26.07 -14.91 13.44
CA ALA A 54 -25.71 -14.88 12.03
C ALA A 54 -24.79 -13.69 11.68
N THR A 55 -25.04 -12.49 12.25
CA THR A 55 -24.17 -11.32 12.05
C THR A 55 -22.80 -11.53 12.70
N GLN A 56 -22.75 -12.05 13.93
CA GLN A 56 -21.50 -12.41 14.62
C GLN A 56 -20.70 -13.46 13.83
N ALA A 57 -21.35 -14.51 13.32
CA ALA A 57 -20.68 -15.53 12.50
C ALA A 57 -20.11 -14.93 11.19
N LYS A 58 -20.87 -14.05 10.52
CA LYS A 58 -20.40 -13.33 9.33
C LYS A 58 -19.19 -12.43 9.65
N GLN A 59 -19.24 -11.68 10.76
CA GLN A 59 -18.13 -10.83 11.20
C GLN A 59 -16.87 -11.65 11.52
N ALA A 60 -17.01 -12.74 12.27
CA ALA A 60 -15.90 -13.64 12.59
C ALA A 60 -15.27 -14.26 11.32
N LEU A 61 -16.09 -14.60 10.31
CA LEU A 61 -15.58 -15.14 9.04
C LEU A 61 -14.82 -14.08 8.21
N LEU A 62 -15.28 -12.83 8.23
CA LEU A 62 -14.58 -11.70 7.61
C LEU A 62 -13.24 -11.41 8.30
N GLU A 63 -13.20 -11.46 9.63
CA GLU A 63 -11.98 -11.28 10.42
C GLU A 63 -10.98 -12.42 10.17
N LYS A 64 -11.45 -13.67 10.14
CA LYS A 64 -10.64 -14.84 9.74
C LYS A 64 -10.10 -14.70 8.33
N ARG A 65 -10.87 -14.16 7.37
CA ARG A 65 -10.39 -13.87 6.01
C ARG A 65 -9.34 -12.75 5.98
N LYS A 66 -9.52 -11.69 6.77
CA LYS A 66 -8.54 -10.60 6.90
C LYS A 66 -7.21 -11.09 7.48
N THR A 67 -7.26 -11.94 8.50
CA THR A 67 -6.06 -12.53 9.14
C THR A 67 -5.40 -13.62 8.29
N LYS A 68 -6.16 -14.53 7.66
CA LYS A 68 -5.62 -15.56 6.76
C LYS A 68 -4.99 -15.00 5.49
N LYS A 69 -5.44 -13.83 5.00
CA LYS A 69 -4.77 -13.09 3.91
C LYS A 69 -3.39 -12.54 4.32
N GLY A 70 -2.77 -13.07 5.37
CA GLY A 70 -1.41 -12.75 5.81
C GLY A 70 -0.49 -12.50 4.63
N ARG A 71 0.45 -11.57 4.79
CA ARG A 71 1.33 -11.15 3.70
C ARG A 71 2.05 -12.39 3.15
N GLY A 72 1.71 -12.79 1.92
CA GLY A 72 2.43 -13.86 1.24
C GLY A 72 3.92 -13.60 1.33
N LEU A 73 4.71 -14.65 1.61
CA LEU A 73 6.16 -14.56 1.69
C LEU A 73 6.65 -13.93 0.38
N LYS A 74 7.11 -12.68 0.45
CA LYS A 74 7.60 -11.97 -0.72
C LYS A 74 9.01 -12.46 -0.99
N PHE A 75 9.12 -13.57 -1.72
CA PHE A 75 10.39 -14.07 -2.19
C PHE A 75 11.04 -13.01 -3.09
N LYS A 76 12.18 -12.48 -2.65
CA LYS A 76 13.03 -11.66 -3.51
C LYS A 76 13.96 -12.59 -4.24
N ARG A 77 14.07 -12.42 -5.55
CA ARG A 77 15.11 -13.09 -6.34
C ARG A 77 16.49 -12.69 -5.82
N LEU A 78 17.43 -13.63 -5.84
CA LEU A 78 18.81 -13.42 -5.40
C LEU A 78 19.47 -12.23 -6.14
N GLU A 79 19.22 -12.11 -7.44
CA GLU A 79 19.70 -11.00 -8.28
C GLU A 79 19.30 -9.62 -7.73
N GLU A 80 18.07 -9.49 -7.23
CA GLU A 80 17.58 -8.23 -6.67
C GLU A 80 18.34 -7.90 -5.38
N PHE A 81 18.61 -8.91 -4.56
CA PHE A 81 19.39 -8.76 -3.34
C PHE A 81 20.82 -8.30 -3.63
N GLN A 82 21.50 -8.96 -4.58
CA GLN A 82 22.85 -8.60 -5.00
C GLN A 82 22.90 -7.17 -5.57
N ARG A 83 21.97 -6.81 -6.46
CA ARG A 83 21.87 -5.47 -7.04
C ARG A 83 21.66 -4.39 -5.98
N CYS A 84 20.80 -4.65 -4.99
CA CYS A 84 20.57 -3.71 -3.87
C CYS A 84 21.80 -3.59 -2.98
N SER A 85 22.48 -4.70 -2.69
CA SER A 85 23.71 -4.71 -1.88
C SER A 85 24.81 -3.87 -2.53
N TRP A 86 25.07 -4.08 -3.83
CA TRP A 86 26.08 -3.32 -4.57
C TRP A 86 25.74 -1.83 -4.68
N ARG A 87 24.47 -1.49 -4.88
CA ARG A 87 24.02 -0.08 -4.91
C ARG A 87 24.26 0.60 -3.55
N LYS A 88 23.91 -0.07 -2.45
CA LYS A 88 24.16 0.41 -1.09
C LYS A 88 25.66 0.62 -0.84
N LYS A 89 26.49 -0.36 -1.19
CA LYS A 89 27.95 -0.27 -1.02
C LYS A 89 28.56 0.89 -1.81
N ARG A 90 28.16 1.07 -3.07
CA ARG A 90 28.61 2.20 -3.90
C ARG A 90 28.23 3.55 -3.28
N ASP A 91 27.02 3.67 -2.77
CA ASP A 91 26.58 4.89 -2.08
C ASP A 91 27.38 5.18 -0.80
N GLU A 92 27.65 4.16 0.01
CA GLU A 92 28.46 4.32 1.23
C GLU A 92 29.87 4.79 0.90
N VAL A 93 30.52 4.15 -0.08
CA VAL A 93 31.85 4.55 -0.56
C VAL A 93 31.83 5.99 -1.11
N ARG A 94 30.81 6.35 -1.88
CA ARG A 94 30.64 7.73 -2.39
C ARG A 94 30.51 8.74 -1.26
N LEU A 95 29.69 8.45 -0.25
CA LEU A 95 29.49 9.35 0.90
C LEU A 95 30.77 9.51 1.72
N MET A 96 31.53 8.43 1.94
CA MET A 96 32.84 8.48 2.60
C MET A 96 33.82 9.37 1.81
N ARG A 97 33.88 9.22 0.49
CA ARG A 97 34.71 10.07 -0.39
C ARG A 97 34.25 11.52 -0.36
N ALA A 98 32.95 11.78 -0.36
CA ALA A 98 32.39 13.13 -0.32
C ALA A 98 32.68 13.85 1.01
N GLN A 99 32.78 13.13 2.13
CA GLN A 99 33.15 13.71 3.42
C GLN A 99 34.61 14.15 3.48
N ARG A 100 35.50 13.48 2.74
CA ARG A 100 36.92 13.85 2.65
C ARG A 100 37.18 15.03 1.71
N ARG A 101 36.27 15.29 0.77
CA ARG A 101 36.39 16.41 -0.17
C ARG A 101 35.99 17.72 0.52
N PRO A 102 36.71 18.82 0.28
CA PRO A 102 36.27 20.12 0.78
C PRO A 102 34.90 20.46 0.19
N PRO A 103 34.00 21.09 0.97
CA PRO A 103 32.69 21.48 0.48
C PRO A 103 32.87 22.54 -0.61
N PRO A 104 32.20 22.44 -1.78
CA PRO A 104 32.21 23.52 -2.75
C PRO A 104 31.69 24.82 -2.13
N PRO A 105 32.14 25.98 -2.62
CA PRO A 105 31.65 27.26 -2.15
C PRO A 105 30.13 27.33 -2.32
N LEU A 106 29.49 28.11 -1.46
CA LEU A 106 28.07 28.38 -1.61
C LEU A 106 27.84 29.15 -2.92
N PRO A 107 26.70 28.91 -3.59
CA PRO A 107 26.35 29.65 -4.78
C PRO A 107 26.25 31.14 -4.44
N PRO A 108 26.55 32.03 -5.40
CA PRO A 108 26.51 33.46 -5.17
C PRO A 108 25.13 33.90 -4.65
N SER A 109 25.14 34.92 -3.78
CA SER A 109 24.00 35.48 -3.02
C SER A 109 22.72 35.68 -3.85
N LYS A 110 22.86 35.94 -5.16
CA LYS A 110 21.76 36.21 -6.09
C LYS A 110 20.65 35.14 -6.07
N ASN A 111 20.98 33.88 -5.74
CA ASN A 111 20.02 32.78 -5.80
C ASN A 111 19.74 32.18 -4.42
N SER A 112 18.62 32.59 -3.80
CA SER A 112 18.21 32.14 -2.47
C SER A 112 17.35 30.86 -2.45
N LEU A 113 16.86 30.42 -3.61
CA LEU A 113 15.88 29.33 -3.74
C LEU A 113 16.35 28.25 -4.72
N VAL A 114 16.26 26.98 -4.32
CA VAL A 114 16.54 25.82 -5.19
C VAL A 114 15.24 25.05 -5.41
N PHE A 115 15.02 24.59 -6.64
CA PHE A 115 14.00 23.61 -6.96
C PHE A 115 14.65 22.25 -7.17
N ALA A 116 14.18 21.23 -6.46
CA ALA A 116 14.73 19.88 -6.50
C ALA A 116 13.64 18.89 -6.93
N VAL A 117 13.93 18.04 -7.92
CA VAL A 117 13.04 17.03 -8.49
C VAL A 117 13.68 15.65 -8.42
N ARG A 118 12.94 14.68 -7.89
CA ARG A 118 13.42 13.30 -7.83
C ARG A 118 13.23 12.59 -9.18
N ILE A 119 14.32 12.16 -9.80
CA ILE A 119 14.32 11.47 -11.10
C ILE A 119 14.42 9.96 -10.94
N ARG A 120 15.20 9.47 -9.96
CA ARG A 120 15.50 8.04 -9.83
C ARG A 120 14.73 7.35 -8.70
N GLU A 121 14.59 6.04 -8.83
CA GLU A 121 14.12 5.17 -7.76
C GLU A 121 15.17 4.98 -6.66
N ILE A 122 14.71 4.87 -5.40
CA ILE A 122 15.58 4.77 -4.22
C ILE A 122 15.62 3.35 -3.63
N LYS A 123 15.37 2.32 -4.45
CA LYS A 123 15.44 0.93 -4.01
C LYS A 123 16.90 0.52 -3.79
N GLY A 124 17.23 -0.01 -2.60
CA GLY A 124 18.58 -0.46 -2.28
C GLY A 124 19.62 0.66 -2.10
N VAL A 125 19.19 1.89 -1.81
CA VAL A 125 20.11 3.01 -1.50
C VAL A 125 20.52 2.99 -0.03
N SER A 126 21.57 3.74 0.32
CA SER A 126 22.00 3.86 1.70
C SER A 126 20.91 4.49 2.61
N PRO A 127 20.80 4.07 3.88
CA PRO A 127 19.80 4.61 4.81
C PRO A 127 19.88 6.13 4.97
N ARG A 128 21.09 6.70 4.91
CA ARG A 128 21.35 8.14 5.00
C ARG A 128 20.67 8.89 3.86
N VAL A 129 20.88 8.47 2.60
CA VAL A 129 20.24 9.06 1.42
C VAL A 129 18.72 8.95 1.50
N ARG A 130 18.21 7.77 1.89
CA ARG A 130 16.76 7.56 2.05
C ARG A 130 16.14 8.52 3.07
N LYS A 131 16.83 8.75 4.21
CA LYS A 131 16.37 9.67 5.25
C LYS A 131 16.41 11.12 4.76
N THR A 132 17.47 11.52 4.06
CA THR A 132 17.58 12.86 3.46
C THR A 132 16.47 13.14 2.44
N ILE A 133 16.16 12.20 1.55
CA ILE A 133 15.05 12.34 0.58
C ILE A 133 13.69 12.46 1.30
N GLN A 134 13.49 11.74 2.41
CA GLN A 134 12.29 11.87 3.23
C GLN A 134 12.18 13.25 3.90
N MET A 135 13.29 13.79 4.42
CA MET A 135 13.34 15.14 4.98
C MET A 135 13.00 16.21 3.93
N LEU A 136 13.51 16.06 2.71
CA LEU A 136 13.18 16.94 1.57
C LEU A 136 11.76 16.73 1.01
N ARG A 137 10.98 15.81 1.57
CA ARG A 137 9.60 15.46 1.17
C ARG A 137 9.48 14.87 -0.25
N LEU A 138 10.58 14.39 -0.84
CA LEU A 138 10.66 13.81 -2.19
C LEU A 138 10.29 12.30 -2.23
N ARG A 139 9.08 11.97 -1.78
CA ARG A 139 8.63 10.58 -1.60
C ARG A 139 8.28 9.87 -2.91
N LYS A 140 7.63 10.57 -3.84
CA LYS A 140 7.21 10.04 -5.14
C LYS A 140 8.28 10.31 -6.21
N ILE A 141 8.36 9.46 -7.24
CA ILE A 141 9.15 9.79 -8.44
C ILE A 141 8.51 11.00 -9.12
N PHE A 142 9.32 11.87 -9.72
CA PHE A 142 8.91 13.14 -10.32
C PHE A 142 8.15 14.08 -9.35
N SER A 143 8.36 13.92 -8.03
CA SER A 143 7.97 14.95 -7.07
C SER A 143 9.02 16.04 -7.01
N GLY A 144 8.58 17.28 -6.84
CA GLY A 144 9.43 18.47 -6.72
C GLY A 144 9.20 19.21 -5.41
N THR A 145 10.26 19.82 -4.87
CA THR A 145 10.18 20.70 -3.70
C THR A 145 11.06 21.93 -3.87
N PHE A 146 10.57 23.07 -3.36
CA PHE A 146 11.35 24.29 -3.21
C PHE A 146 12.12 24.24 -1.88
N ILE A 147 13.41 24.57 -1.92
CA ILE A 147 14.34 24.49 -0.79
C ILE A 147 15.06 25.82 -0.68
N LYS A 148 15.02 26.45 0.50
CA LYS A 148 15.83 27.62 0.81
C LYS A 148 17.32 27.26 0.85
N VAL A 149 18.14 28.04 0.17
CA VAL A 149 19.60 27.84 0.14
C VAL A 149 20.17 28.13 1.52
N SER A 150 20.85 27.13 2.07
CA SER A 150 21.57 27.16 3.34
C SER A 150 22.73 26.18 3.24
N LYS A 151 23.76 26.32 4.09
CA LYS A 151 24.88 25.37 4.19
C LYS A 151 24.38 23.94 4.45
N THR A 152 23.35 23.80 5.29
CA THR A 152 22.75 22.49 5.59
C THR A 152 21.95 21.94 4.41
N SER A 153 21.09 22.76 3.78
CA SER A 153 20.35 22.41 2.58
C SER A 153 21.26 21.95 1.44
N MET A 154 22.37 22.67 1.22
CA MET A 154 23.33 22.34 0.18
C MET A 154 24.04 21.01 0.46
N ASN A 155 24.42 20.76 1.72
CA ASN A 155 24.98 19.47 2.12
C ASN A 155 23.97 18.32 1.97
N MET A 156 22.69 18.56 2.25
CA MET A 156 21.63 17.57 1.99
C MET A 156 21.49 17.27 0.51
N LEU A 157 21.49 18.29 -0.35
CA LEU A 157 21.42 18.14 -1.80
C LEU A 157 22.61 17.34 -2.34
N ARG A 158 23.83 17.59 -1.86
CA ARG A 158 25.04 16.80 -2.23
C ARG A 158 24.92 15.31 -1.90
N VAL A 159 24.28 14.97 -0.79
CA VAL A 159 24.05 13.57 -0.41
C VAL A 159 23.11 12.88 -1.41
N VAL A 160 22.07 13.58 -1.88
CA VAL A 160 21.00 13.05 -2.73
C VAL A 160 21.19 13.29 -4.23
N ASP A 161 22.23 14.03 -4.61
CA ASP A 161 22.61 14.44 -5.96
C ASP A 161 22.42 13.36 -7.05
N PRO A 162 22.86 12.09 -6.88
CA PRO A 162 22.68 11.08 -7.93
C PRO A 162 21.21 10.65 -8.16
N TYR A 163 20.27 11.02 -7.28
CA TYR A 163 18.87 10.62 -7.34
C TYR A 163 17.92 11.79 -7.67
N VAL A 164 18.38 13.02 -7.49
CA VAL A 164 17.59 14.25 -7.53
C VAL A 164 18.30 15.25 -8.44
N ALA A 165 17.61 15.72 -9.47
CA ALA A 165 18.08 16.89 -10.21
C ALA A 165 17.60 18.15 -9.50
N TRP A 166 18.46 19.13 -9.35
CA TRP A 166 18.12 20.37 -8.69
C TRP A 166 18.81 21.56 -9.39
N GLY A 167 18.22 22.73 -9.24
CA GLY A 167 18.72 23.97 -9.84
C GLY A 167 17.98 25.20 -9.34
N PHE A 168 18.37 26.37 -9.84
CA PHE A 168 17.73 27.63 -9.48
C PHE A 168 16.55 27.91 -10.43
N PRO A 169 15.32 28.04 -9.92
CA PRO A 169 14.17 28.32 -10.76
C PRO A 169 14.11 29.80 -11.17
N ASN A 170 13.50 30.07 -12.33
CA ASN A 170 13.11 31.43 -12.72
C ASN A 170 11.72 31.77 -12.17
N LEU A 171 11.40 33.05 -12.01
CA LEU A 171 10.10 33.54 -11.53
C LEU A 171 8.93 32.98 -12.37
N LYS A 172 9.09 32.96 -13.70
CA LYS A 172 8.11 32.35 -14.61
C LYS A 172 7.88 30.87 -14.28
N SER A 173 8.95 30.11 -14.08
CA SER A 173 8.87 28.69 -13.74
C SER A 173 8.19 28.45 -12.38
N VAL A 174 8.48 29.29 -11.38
CA VAL A 174 7.81 29.21 -10.06
C VAL A 174 6.31 29.46 -10.23
N ARG A 175 5.93 30.53 -10.92
CA ARG A 175 4.52 30.88 -11.16
C ARG A 175 3.78 29.77 -11.90
N GLU A 176 4.35 29.25 -12.98
CA GLU A 176 3.75 28.15 -13.74
C GLU A 176 3.61 26.86 -12.92
N LEU A 177 4.60 26.52 -12.09
CA LEU A 177 4.53 25.34 -11.24
C LEU A 177 3.43 25.45 -10.19
N ILE A 178 3.30 26.61 -9.54
CA ILE A 178 2.26 26.85 -8.54
C ILE A 178 0.88 26.81 -9.19
N LEU A 179 0.70 27.50 -10.32
CA LEU A 179 -0.60 27.52 -11.01
C LEU A 179 -0.99 26.16 -11.61
N LYS A 180 -0.06 25.42 -12.23
CA LYS A 180 -0.36 24.16 -12.93
C LYS A 180 -0.35 22.93 -12.01
N ARG A 181 0.45 22.95 -10.94
CA ARG A 181 0.75 21.77 -10.10
C ARG A 181 0.63 22.06 -8.60
N GLY A 182 0.22 23.26 -8.19
CA GLY A 182 0.11 23.67 -6.80
C GLY A 182 -0.95 22.87 -6.04
N GLN A 183 -0.56 22.37 -4.88
CA GLN A 183 -1.45 21.67 -3.95
C GLN A 183 -1.18 22.21 -2.54
N GLY A 184 -2.25 22.64 -1.87
CA GLY A 184 -2.25 22.99 -0.45
C GLY A 184 -2.40 21.75 0.43
N ARG A 185 -1.97 21.85 1.69
CA ARG A 185 -2.24 20.84 2.71
C ARG A 185 -3.17 21.42 3.78
N VAL A 186 -4.45 21.17 3.62
CA VAL A 186 -5.58 21.61 4.46
C VAL A 186 -6.08 20.39 5.24
N ASP A 187 -6.19 20.46 6.57
CA ASP A 187 -6.65 19.35 7.43
C ASP A 187 -5.99 17.99 7.14
N LYS A 188 -4.66 18.02 6.93
CA LYS A 188 -3.83 16.86 6.54
C LYS A 188 -4.18 16.25 5.18
N ARG A 189 -5.17 16.76 4.44
CA ARG A 189 -5.55 16.37 3.07
C ARG A 189 -4.81 17.23 2.05
N ARG A 190 -4.73 16.76 0.80
CA ARG A 190 -4.17 17.53 -0.32
C ARG A 190 -5.30 18.09 -1.15
N ILE A 191 -5.35 19.42 -1.29
CA ILE A 191 -6.40 20.13 -2.03
C ILE A 191 -5.71 20.97 -3.12
N PRO A 192 -6.21 21.00 -4.37
CA PRO A 192 -5.68 21.90 -5.40
C PRO A 192 -5.87 23.37 -4.98
N LEU A 193 -4.94 24.23 -5.41
CA LEU A 193 -5.07 25.67 -5.20
C LEU A 193 -5.92 26.26 -6.33
N THR A 194 -7.24 26.33 -6.13
CA THR A 194 -8.18 26.94 -7.09
C THR A 194 -8.35 28.43 -6.82
N ASP A 195 -8.62 28.77 -5.57
CA ASP A 195 -9.03 30.11 -5.16
C ASP A 195 -8.10 30.66 -4.07
N ASN A 196 -7.95 31.98 -4.05
CA ASN A 196 -7.13 32.68 -3.05
C ASN A 196 -7.67 32.54 -1.64
N ALA A 197 -8.99 32.34 -1.46
CA ALA A 197 -9.62 32.14 -0.16
C ALA A 197 -9.00 30.95 0.60
N ILE A 198 -8.58 29.89 -0.11
CA ILE A 198 -7.91 28.73 0.51
C ILE A 198 -6.54 29.12 1.07
N ILE A 199 -5.87 30.12 0.49
CA ILE A 199 -4.57 30.60 0.96
C ILE A 199 -4.78 31.52 2.15
N GLU A 200 -5.70 32.48 2.04
CA GLU A 200 -6.00 33.48 3.08
C GLU A 200 -6.48 32.87 4.40
N GLN A 201 -7.22 31.75 4.36
CA GLN A 201 -7.65 31.05 5.58
C GLN A 201 -6.50 30.41 6.38
N TYR A 202 -5.34 30.17 5.75
CA TYR A 202 -4.25 29.38 6.32
C TYR A 202 -2.95 30.16 6.54
N LEU A 203 -2.88 31.39 6.04
CA LEU A 203 -1.71 32.26 6.12
C LEU A 203 -1.97 33.41 7.09
#